data_AF-A0A959LDP6-F1
#
_entry.id   AF-A0A959LDP6-F1
#
_cell.length_a   1.000
_cell.length_b   1.000
_cell.length_c   1.000
_cell.angle_alpha   90.00
_cell.angle_beta   90.00
_cell.angle_gamma   90.00
#
_symmetry.space_group_name_H-M   'P 1'
#
loop_
_entity.id
_entity.type
_entity.pdbx_description
1 polymer ?
#
loop_
_entity_poly.entity_id
_entity_poly.type
_entity_poly.pdbx_seq_one_letter_code
_entity_poly.pdbx_strand_id
1 'polypeptide(L)'
;DAGFEQVIARPHLFYLDRTNPAERDKMLTYWLDLMRSAFHETAAAGYTSLECWQEAEHDMRELRKRDDAVFYYTFFQATGRTPVQKRP
;
A
#
# COMPACT_ATOMS: atom_id res chain seq x y z
N ASP A 1 -16.30 11.24 -14.31
CA ASP A 1 -15.98 10.07 -15.16
C ASP A 1 -14.90 10.46 -16.16
N ALA A 2 -13.96 9.58 -16.48
CA ALA A 2 -12.76 9.93 -17.26
C ALA A 2 -12.95 9.81 -18.79
N GLY A 3 -14.12 9.34 -19.25
CA GLY A 3 -14.47 9.28 -20.68
C GLY A 3 -13.89 8.09 -21.44
N PHE A 4 -13.35 7.07 -20.75
CA PHE A 4 -12.91 5.82 -21.36
C PHE A 4 -14.07 4.85 -21.55
N GLU A 5 -14.03 4.10 -22.66
CA GLU A 5 -14.95 3.01 -22.94
C GLU A 5 -14.30 1.66 -22.63
N GLN A 6 -15.12 0.63 -22.42
CA GLN A 6 -14.66 -0.75 -22.19
C GLN A 6 -13.63 -0.85 -21.05
N VAL A 7 -13.89 -0.15 -19.95
CA VAL A 7 -12.99 -0.15 -18.78
C VAL A 7 -13.02 -1.51 -18.11
N ILE A 8 -11.84 -2.11 -17.97
CA ILE A 8 -11.62 -3.36 -17.25
C ILE A 8 -10.64 -3.08 -16.11
N ALA A 9 -11.07 -3.31 -14.88
CA ALA A 9 -10.23 -3.25 -13.69
C ALA A 9 -9.88 -4.67 -13.22
N ARG A 10 -8.63 -4.88 -12.83
CA ARG A 10 -8.14 -6.17 -12.30
C ARG A 10 -7.38 -5.94 -10.99
N PRO A 11 -7.63 -6.75 -9.95
CA PRO A 11 -6.80 -6.75 -8.76
C PRO A 11 -5.49 -7.49 -9.03
N HIS A 12 -4.40 -6.98 -8.46
CA HIS A 12 -3.07 -7.55 -8.46
C HIS A 12 -2.63 -7.69 -7.00
N LEU A 13 -2.73 -8.91 -6.48
CA LEU A 13 -2.45 -9.24 -5.10
C LEU A 13 -0.95 -9.48 -4.86
N PHE A 14 -0.39 -8.78 -3.88
CA PHE A 14 0.83 -9.14 -3.16
C PHE A 14 0.43 -9.86 -1.88
N TYR A 15 0.69 -11.17 -1.84
CA TYR A 15 0.57 -12.00 -0.64
C TYR A 15 1.95 -12.58 -0.35
N LEU A 16 2.52 -12.20 0.80
CA LEU A 16 3.86 -12.65 1.21
C LEU A 16 3.78 -13.17 2.65
N ASP A 17 4.12 -14.43 2.82
CA ASP A 17 4.16 -15.09 4.13
C ASP A 17 5.52 -15.75 4.37
N ARG A 18 5.58 -16.72 5.29
CA ARG A 18 6.78 -17.50 5.61
C ARG A 18 7.43 -18.21 4.41
N THR A 19 6.72 -18.40 3.30
CA THR A 19 7.27 -19.00 2.07
C THR A 19 8.10 -18.00 1.25
N ASN A 20 7.94 -16.68 1.51
CA ASN A 20 8.66 -15.60 0.85
C ASN A 20 9.29 -14.62 1.87
N PRO A 21 10.14 -15.08 2.80
CA PRO A 21 10.56 -14.28 3.96
C PRO A 21 11.37 -13.04 3.59
N ALA A 22 12.24 -13.12 2.57
CA ALA A 22 13.07 -12.00 2.14
C ALA A 22 12.23 -10.86 1.51
N GLU A 23 11.29 -11.21 0.60
CA GLU A 23 10.42 -10.20 -0.02
C GLU A 23 9.42 -9.64 1.01
N ARG A 24 8.94 -10.47 1.94
CA ARG A 24 8.10 -10.02 3.06
C ARG A 24 8.82 -8.97 3.90
N ASP A 25 10.07 -9.22 4.32
CA ASP A 25 10.83 -8.27 5.12
C ASP A 25 11.11 -6.97 4.37
N LYS A 26 11.42 -7.06 3.07
CA LYS A 26 11.58 -5.90 2.20
C LYS A 26 10.30 -5.06 2.12
N MET A 27 9.14 -5.69 1.93
CA MET A 27 7.86 -5.00 1.87
C MET A 27 7.47 -4.37 3.21
N LEU A 28 7.68 -5.07 4.34
CA LEU A 28 7.44 -4.50 5.67
C LEU A 28 8.38 -3.33 5.99
N THR A 29 9.63 -3.39 5.54
CA THR A 29 10.59 -2.27 5.66
C THR A 29 10.12 -1.07 4.85
N TYR A 30 9.76 -1.29 3.58
CA TYR A 30 9.22 -0.24 2.72
C TYR A 30 7.96 0.39 3.34
N TRP A 31 7.06 -0.41 3.90
CA TRP A 31 5.84 0.09 4.53
C TRP A 31 6.11 0.95 5.76
N LEU A 32 7.08 0.57 6.59
CA LEU A 32 7.50 1.37 7.74
C LEU A 32 8.04 2.74 7.32
N ASP A 33 8.85 2.79 6.26
CA ASP A 33 9.37 4.05 5.74
C ASP A 33 8.29 4.90 5.06
N LEU A 34 7.32 4.26 4.39
CA LEU A 34 6.14 4.92 3.85
C LEU A 34 5.26 5.51 4.95
N MET A 35 5.05 4.79 6.05
CA MET A 35 4.37 5.34 7.21
C MET A 35 5.11 6.60 7.66
N ARG A 36 6.44 6.50 7.90
CA ARG A 36 7.24 7.62 8.44
C ARG A 36 7.12 8.90 7.64
N SER A 37 7.05 8.80 6.32
CA SER A 37 6.94 9.98 5.47
C SER A 37 5.63 10.75 5.68
N ALA A 38 4.58 10.09 6.18
CA ALA A 38 3.27 10.69 6.44
C ALA A 38 3.11 11.28 7.86
N PHE A 39 4.06 11.04 8.78
CA PHE A 39 3.90 11.44 10.19
C PHE A 39 3.67 12.94 10.36
N HIS A 40 4.51 13.79 9.76
CA HIS A 40 4.44 15.23 9.96
C HIS A 40 3.08 15.82 9.56
N GLU A 41 2.56 15.41 8.41
CA GLU A 41 1.28 15.91 7.90
C GLU A 41 0.10 15.38 8.73
N THR A 42 0.12 14.10 9.10
CA THR A 42 -0.94 13.48 9.90
C THR A 42 -0.99 14.01 11.34
N ALA A 43 0.17 14.25 11.96
CA ALA A 43 0.27 14.86 13.27
C ALA A 43 -0.17 16.34 13.25
N ALA A 44 0.24 17.11 12.24
CA ALA A 44 -0.17 18.51 12.09
C ALA A 44 -1.70 18.64 11.88
N ALA A 45 -2.32 17.68 11.21
CA ALA A 45 -3.77 17.61 11.03
C ALA A 45 -4.53 17.05 12.25
N GLY A 46 -3.83 16.63 13.31
CA GLY A 46 -4.44 16.11 14.53
C GLY A 46 -5.00 14.69 14.41
N TYR A 47 -4.63 13.93 13.38
CA TYR A 47 -5.06 12.54 13.20
C TYR A 47 -4.26 11.55 14.04
N THR A 48 -3.09 11.95 14.53
CA THR A 48 -2.22 11.11 15.36
C THR A 48 -1.36 11.96 16.29
N SER A 49 -0.69 11.31 17.24
CA SER A 49 0.30 11.91 18.14
C SER A 49 1.67 11.24 17.94
N LEU A 50 2.73 11.89 18.42
CA LEU A 50 4.07 11.29 18.40
C LEU A 50 4.12 9.96 19.17
N GLU A 51 3.44 9.89 20.31
CA GLU A 51 3.37 8.68 21.14
C GLU A 51 2.69 7.53 20.40
N CYS A 52 1.49 7.76 19.85
CA CYS A 52 0.78 6.76 19.04
C CYS A 52 1.62 6.30 17.84
N TRP A 53 2.36 7.22 17.23
CA TRP A 53 3.25 6.90 16.13
C TRP A 53 4.42 6.01 16.53
N GLN A 54 5.06 6.30 17.67
CA GLN A 54 6.17 5.52 18.20
C GLN A 54 5.74 4.10 18.57
N GLU A 55 4.54 3.94 19.13
CA GLU A 55 3.93 2.63 19.37
C GLU A 55 3.71 1.85 18.07
N ALA A 56 3.13 2.49 17.04
CA ALA A 56 2.93 1.84 15.74
C ALA A 56 4.25 1.43 15.08
N GLU A 57 5.31 2.24 15.19
CA GLU A 57 6.64 1.87 14.71
C GLU A 57 7.24 0.70 15.49
N HIS A 58 7.02 0.64 16.80
CA HIS A 58 7.45 -0.47 17.63
C HIS A 58 6.76 -1.77 17.18
N ASP A 59 5.43 -1.73 17.02
CA ASP A 59 4.64 -2.89 16.58
C ASP A 59 5.07 -3.39 15.20
N MET A 60 5.35 -2.49 14.25
CA MET A 60 5.87 -2.85 12.94
C MET A 60 7.25 -3.53 13.01
N ARG A 61 8.12 -3.08 13.93
CA ARG A 61 9.44 -3.69 14.15
C ARG A 61 9.33 -5.07 14.80
N GLU A 62 8.41 -5.26 15.74
CA GLU A 62 8.15 -6.58 16.33
C GLU A 62 7.50 -7.53 15.33
N LEU A 63 6.54 -7.05 14.52
CA LEU A 63 5.91 -7.84 13.46
C LEU A 63 6.93 -8.41 12.47
N ARG A 64 7.95 -7.64 12.08
CA ARG A 64 9.02 -8.10 11.18
C ARG A 64 9.83 -9.27 11.71
N LYS A 65 9.97 -9.38 13.04
CA LYS A 65 10.72 -10.47 13.69
C LYS A 65 9.91 -11.78 13.75
N ARG A 66 8.61 -11.73 13.46
CA ARG A 66 7.73 -12.89 13.57
C ARG A 66 7.76 -13.72 12.30
N ASP A 67 8.00 -15.02 12.44
CA ASP A 67 7.96 -15.95 11.30
C ASP A 67 6.56 -16.15 10.76
N ASP A 68 5.52 -15.96 11.59
CA ASP A 68 4.11 -16.06 11.21
C ASP A 68 3.53 -14.77 10.60
N ALA A 69 4.33 -13.72 10.44
CA ALA A 69 3.88 -12.48 9.83
C ALA A 69 3.52 -12.68 8.35
N VAL A 70 2.43 -12.02 7.93
CA VAL A 70 1.92 -11.99 6.56
C VAL A 70 1.81 -10.54 6.12
N PHE A 71 2.29 -10.24 4.91
CA PHE A 71 2.05 -8.99 4.23
C PHE A 71 1.03 -9.22 3.12
N TYR A 72 -0.06 -8.45 3.14
CA TYR A 72 -1.15 -8.53 2.17
C TYR A 72 -1.43 -7.13 1.63
N TYR A 73 -1.35 -6.96 0.31
CA TYR A 73 -1.68 -5.70 -0.34
C TYR A 73 -2.16 -5.93 -1.77
N THR A 74 -3.20 -5.22 -2.21
CA THR A 74 -3.74 -5.35 -3.56
C THR A 74 -3.63 -4.03 -4.31
N PHE A 75 -2.93 -4.04 -5.44
CA PHE A 75 -2.99 -2.97 -6.42
C PHE A 75 -4.18 -3.23 -7.36
N PHE A 76 -4.86 -2.17 -7.79
CA PHE A 76 -5.84 -2.28 -8.87
C PHE A 76 -5.27 -1.65 -10.12
N GLN A 77 -5.26 -2.41 -11.21
CA GLN A 77 -4.88 -1.93 -12.52
C GLN A 77 -6.13 -1.84 -13.40
N ALA A 78 -6.37 -0.68 -13.98
CA ALA A 78 -7.47 -0.47 -14.92
C ALA A 78 -6.95 -0.15 -16.32
N THR A 79 -7.62 -0.69 -17.33
CA THR A 79 -7.39 -0.39 -18.74
C THR A 79 -8.70 0.01 -19.38
N GLY A 80 -8.71 1.08 -20.16
CA GLY A 80 -9.86 1.53 -20.94
C GLY A 80 -9.44 1.95 -22.34
N ARG A 81 -10.39 2.03 -23.27
CA ARG A 81 -10.18 2.52 -24.63
C ARG A 81 -10.64 3.97 -24.74
N THR A 82 -9.84 4.79 -25.41
CA THR A 82 -10.27 6.14 -25.77
C THR A 82 -11.35 6.04 -26.85
N PRO A 83 -12.50 6.72 -26.71
CA PRO A 83 -13.53 6.77 -27.74
C PRO A 83 -12.95 7.27 -29.07
N VAL A 84 -13.31 6.64 -30.19
CA VAL A 84 -12.95 7.16 -31.51
C VAL A 84 -13.85 8.35 -31.82
N GLN A 85 -13.28 9.56 -31.91
CA GLN A 85 -14.00 10.72 -32.44
C GLN A 85 -14.40 10.44 -33.89
N LYS A 86 -15.71 10.31 -34.15
CA LYS A 86 -16.23 10.36 -35.52
C LYS A 86 -15.95 11.76 -36.06
N ARG A 87 -15.07 11.86 -37.06
CA ARG A 87 -14.92 13.10 -37.84
C ARG A 87 -16.25 13.39 -38.56
N PRO A 88 -16.67 14.67 -38.64
CA PRO A 88 -17.90 15.06 -39.33
C PRO A 88 -17.85 14.75 -40.83
#